data_AF-A0A4R3M1U6-F1
#
_entry.id   AF-A0A4R3M1U6-F1
#
_cell.length_a   1.000
_cell.length_b   1.000
_cell.length_c   1.000
_cell.angle_alpha   90.00
_cell.angle_beta   90.00
_cell.angle_gamma   90.00
#
_symmetry.space_group_name_H-M   'P 1'
#
loop_
_entity.id
_entity.type
_entity.pdbx_description
1 polymer ?
#
loop_
_entity_poly.entity_id
_entity_poly.type
_entity_poly.pdbx_seq_one_letter_code
_entity_poly.pdbx_strand_id
1 'polypeptide(L)'
;MKTIVSALMISLSLIAGAAQAAHVDAPSTKTRAQVIAELQEASAQGLLSRGELDYPPALKTSNSKTRQDVRAELADARMAGTLSRGEGDYPSETPSSSPKTRAEVQAELVAYNAEGHGPTPN
;
A
#
# COMPACT_ATOMS: atom_id res chain seq x y z
N MET A 1 -27.07 19.18 41.85
CA MET A 1 -27.70 18.97 40.52
C MET A 1 -26.60 19.25 39.49
N LYS A 2 -26.16 18.36 38.59
CA LYS A 2 -26.92 17.43 37.75
C LYS A 2 -26.14 16.12 37.50
N THR A 3 -26.85 15.04 37.79
CA THR A 3 -26.82 13.67 37.26
C THR A 3 -25.82 13.31 36.15
N ILE A 4 -25.14 12.20 36.43
CA ILE A 4 -24.38 11.30 35.56
C ILE A 4 -25.31 10.64 34.52
N VAL A 5 -24.90 10.59 33.26
CA VAL A 5 -25.37 9.66 32.20
C VAL A 5 -24.12 9.39 31.34
N SER A 6 -23.30 8.36 31.61
CA SER A 6 -23.49 6.93 31.32
C SER A 6 -23.88 6.63 29.87
N ALA A 7 -23.00 5.86 29.20
CA ALA A 7 -23.26 4.79 28.25
C ALA A 7 -22.41 4.96 26.97
N LEU A 8 -21.27 4.27 26.88
CA LEU A 8 -21.20 2.87 26.40
C LEU A 8 -21.44 2.83 24.88
N MET A 9 -20.40 3.06 24.10
CA MET A 9 -20.33 2.53 22.74
C MET A 9 -19.30 1.41 22.74
N ILE A 10 -19.85 0.21 22.97
CA ILE A 10 -19.20 -1.09 22.95
C ILE A 10 -18.49 -1.27 21.62
N SER A 11 -17.19 -1.50 21.70
CA SER A 11 -16.41 -2.22 20.70
C SER A 11 -17.03 -3.60 20.48
N LEU A 12 -17.53 -3.87 19.28
CA LEU A 12 -17.84 -5.23 18.84
C LEU A 12 -17.22 -5.50 17.47
N SER A 13 -15.95 -5.93 17.52
CA SER A 13 -15.24 -6.57 16.42
C SER A 13 -15.86 -7.95 16.16
N LEU A 14 -16.83 -8.05 15.26
CA LEU A 14 -17.30 -9.32 14.73
C LEU A 14 -16.61 -9.60 13.40
N ILE A 15 -15.45 -10.24 13.48
CA ILE A 15 -14.94 -11.09 12.40
C ILE A 15 -15.83 -12.32 12.38
N ALA A 16 -16.82 -12.32 11.49
CA ALA A 16 -17.59 -13.51 11.14
C ALA A 16 -17.56 -13.64 9.62
N GLY A 17 -16.48 -14.27 9.13
CA GLY A 17 -16.45 -14.83 7.80
C GLY A 17 -17.44 -15.98 7.74
N ALA A 18 -18.61 -15.73 7.19
CA ALA A 18 -19.48 -16.76 6.67
C ALA A 18 -20.25 -16.16 5.50
N ALA A 19 -20.09 -16.77 4.33
CA ALA A 19 -20.93 -16.46 3.18
C ALA A 19 -22.37 -16.88 3.52
N GLN A 20 -23.20 -15.96 4.01
CA GLN A 20 -24.62 -16.22 4.14
C GLN A 20 -25.27 -16.11 2.76
N ALA A 21 -25.50 -17.26 2.14
CA ALA A 21 -26.57 -17.41 1.17
C ALA A 21 -27.90 -17.14 1.91
N ALA A 22 -28.44 -15.93 1.74
CA ALA A 22 -29.66 -15.52 2.41
C ALA A 22 -30.84 -16.40 1.95
N HIS A 23 -31.42 -17.10 2.92
CA HIS A 23 -32.69 -17.80 2.84
C HIS A 23 -33.77 -16.84 2.31
N VAL A 24 -34.49 -17.25 1.25
CA VAL A 24 -35.49 -16.43 0.53
C VAL A 24 -36.72 -16.08 1.40
N ASP A 25 -36.85 -16.64 2.61
CA ASP A 25 -38.00 -16.47 3.52
C ASP A 25 -37.66 -15.77 4.84
N ALA A 26 -36.45 -15.20 4.98
CA ALA A 26 -36.13 -14.39 6.15
C ALA A 26 -36.81 -13.00 6.00
N PRO A 27 -37.53 -12.50 7.04
CA PRO A 27 -38.07 -11.14 6.99
C PRO A 27 -36.91 -10.16 6.79
N SER A 28 -36.96 -9.39 5.70
CA SER A 28 -35.94 -8.38 5.42
C SER A 28 -35.91 -7.38 6.57
N THR A 29 -34.82 -7.35 7.33
CA THR A 29 -34.63 -6.38 8.42
C THR A 29 -34.42 -4.95 7.91
N LYS A 30 -34.18 -4.79 6.60
CA LYS A 30 -34.00 -3.50 5.94
C LYS A 30 -35.33 -2.90 5.53
N THR A 31 -35.51 -1.63 5.88
CA THR A 31 -36.57 -0.78 5.35
C THR A 31 -36.30 -0.43 3.90
N ARG A 32 -37.37 -0.11 3.14
CA ARG A 32 -37.24 0.36 1.75
C ARG A 32 -36.32 1.57 1.62
N ALA A 33 -36.36 2.48 2.60
CA ALA A 33 -35.48 3.65 2.62
C ALA A 33 -34.00 3.27 2.72
N GLN A 34 -33.66 2.28 3.56
CA GLN A 34 -32.29 1.77 3.67
C GLN A 34 -31.82 1.13 2.37
N VAL A 35 -32.66 0.32 1.73
CA VAL A 35 -32.32 -0.30 0.44
C VAL A 35 -32.04 0.75 -0.65
N ILE A 36 -32.84 1.82 -0.71
CA ILE A 36 -32.62 2.90 -1.67
C ILE A 36 -31.30 3.64 -1.39
N ALA A 37 -31.00 3.92 -0.13
CA ALA A 37 -29.75 4.57 0.26
C ALA A 37 -28.53 3.73 -0.14
N GLU A 38 -28.56 2.42 0.15
CA GLU A 38 -27.49 1.49 -0.22
C GLU A 38 -27.33 1.38 -1.75
N LEU A 39 -28.44 1.34 -2.49
CA LEU A 39 -28.39 1.29 -3.96
C LEU A 39 -27.77 2.56 -4.54
N GLN A 40 -28.11 3.73 -3.99
CA GLN A 40 -27.54 4.99 -4.42
C GLN A 40 -26.04 5.07 -4.12
N GLU A 41 -25.62 4.61 -2.94
CA GLU A 41 -24.21 4.51 -2.56
C GLU A 41 -23.43 3.56 -3.48
N ALA A 42 -23.94 2.34 -3.70
CA ALA A 42 -23.33 1.37 -4.59
C ALA A 42 -23.23 1.89 -6.03
N SER A 43 -24.24 2.64 -6.49
CA SER A 43 -24.20 3.31 -7.79
C SER A 43 -23.11 4.39 -7.85
N ALA A 44 -22.95 5.19 -6.81
CA ALA A 44 -21.91 6.23 -6.75
C ALA A 44 -20.50 5.64 -6.74
N GLN A 45 -20.33 4.52 -6.04
CA GLN A 45 -19.07 3.77 -5.98
C GLN A 45 -18.78 2.98 -7.26
N GLY A 46 -19.78 2.78 -8.13
CA GLY A 46 -19.65 2.00 -9.36
C GLY A 46 -19.65 0.49 -9.12
N LEU A 47 -20.26 0.03 -8.04
CA LEU A 47 -20.35 -1.38 -7.63
C LEU A 47 -21.53 -2.13 -8.28
N LEU A 48 -22.28 -1.48 -9.17
CA LEU A 48 -23.41 -2.09 -9.86
C LEU A 48 -22.97 -2.57 -11.25
N SER A 49 -23.07 -3.87 -11.51
CA SER A 49 -22.94 -4.38 -12.88
C SER A 49 -24.18 -3.99 -13.71
N ARG A 50 -23.98 -3.65 -14.99
CA ARG A 50 -25.03 -3.25 -15.93
C ARG A 50 -24.91 -4.08 -17.20
N GLY A 51 -25.95 -4.84 -17.53
CA GLY A 51 -25.98 -5.69 -18.73
C GLY A 51 -25.06 -6.91 -18.62
N GLU A 52 -24.52 -7.38 -19.74
CA GLU A 52 -23.59 -8.52 -19.82
C GLU A 52 -22.15 -8.18 -19.39
N LEU A 53 -21.92 -7.02 -18.79
CA LEU A 53 -20.58 -6.65 -18.31
C LEU A 53 -20.17 -7.54 -17.14
N ASP A 54 -18.92 -8.00 -17.20
CA ASP A 54 -18.23 -8.88 -16.25
C ASP A 54 -18.77 -8.78 -14.82
N TYR A 55 -19.30 -9.91 -14.35
CA TYR A 55 -19.60 -10.12 -12.94
C TYR A 55 -18.43 -10.88 -12.31
N PRO A 56 -17.81 -10.34 -11.25
CA PRO A 56 -18.19 -9.16 -10.48
C PRO A 56 -17.74 -7.82 -11.09
N PRO A 57 -18.42 -6.70 -10.77
CA PRO A 57 -18.04 -5.38 -11.26
C PRO A 57 -16.60 -5.03 -10.84
N ALA A 58 -15.82 -4.49 -11.77
CA ALA A 58 -14.45 -4.09 -11.52
C ALA A 58 -14.40 -3.02 -10.41
N LEU A 59 -13.73 -3.35 -9.31
CA LEU A 59 -13.52 -2.42 -8.21
C LEU A 59 -12.56 -1.31 -8.66
N LYS A 60 -12.94 -0.05 -8.42
CA LYS A 60 -12.04 1.08 -8.67
C LYS A 60 -10.86 1.00 -7.72
N THR A 61 -9.66 0.74 -8.24
CA THR A 61 -8.42 0.83 -7.48
C THR A 61 -8.06 2.31 -7.30
N SER A 62 -8.28 2.83 -6.09
CA SER A 62 -7.81 4.18 -5.75
C SER A 62 -6.34 4.14 -5.36
N ASN A 63 -5.47 4.54 -6.30
CA ASN A 63 -4.09 4.88 -5.94
C ASN A 63 -4.10 6.25 -5.25
N SER A 64 -3.77 6.29 -3.97
CA SER A 64 -3.76 7.52 -3.15
C SER A 64 -2.50 8.36 -3.33
N LYS A 65 -1.42 7.82 -3.91
CA LYS A 65 -0.16 8.52 -4.10
C LYS A 65 -0.20 9.40 -5.35
N THR A 66 0.21 10.65 -5.20
CA THR A 66 0.45 11.53 -6.36
C THR A 66 1.79 11.19 -7.01
N ARG A 67 2.01 11.64 -8.25
CA ARG A 67 3.32 11.53 -8.91
C ARG A 67 4.42 12.25 -8.14
N GLN A 68 4.09 13.29 -7.38
CA GLN A 68 5.05 14.01 -6.55
C GLN A 68 5.48 13.14 -5.37
N ASP A 69 4.54 12.48 -4.69
CA ASP A 69 4.84 11.62 -3.54
C ASP A 69 5.74 10.45 -3.95
N VAL A 70 5.43 9.82 -5.09
CA VAL A 70 6.24 8.71 -5.63
C VAL A 70 7.66 9.17 -5.95
N ARG A 71 7.84 10.41 -6.45
CA ARG A 71 9.17 10.95 -6.75
C ARG A 71 9.97 11.24 -5.48
N ALA A 72 9.31 11.74 -4.43
CA ALA A 72 9.93 11.99 -3.14
C ALA A 72 10.43 10.68 -2.51
N GLU A 73 9.56 9.68 -2.42
CA GLU A 73 9.90 8.35 -1.88
C GLU A 73 11.04 7.67 -2.66
N LEU A 74 11.04 7.80 -3.99
CA LEU A 74 12.12 7.27 -4.83
C LEU A 74 13.45 8.01 -4.60
N ALA A 75 13.42 9.33 -4.37
CA ALA A 75 14.62 10.08 -4.03
C ALA A 75 15.18 9.65 -2.66
N ASP A 76 14.31 9.48 -1.66
CA ASP A 76 14.67 9.00 -0.33
C ASP A 76 15.29 7.60 -0.38
N ALA A 77 14.67 6.67 -1.12
CA ALA A 77 15.19 5.32 -1.30
C ALA A 77 16.55 5.29 -2.03
N ARG A 78 16.79 6.21 -2.98
CA ARG A 78 18.09 6.37 -3.63
C ARG A 78 19.17 6.83 -2.66
N MET A 79 18.87 7.80 -1.80
CA MET A 79 19.81 8.28 -0.78
C MET A 79 20.08 7.21 0.27
N ALA A 80 19.04 6.49 0.70
CA ALA A 80 19.15 5.39 1.65
C ALA A 80 19.88 4.16 1.06
N GLY A 81 20.04 4.10 -0.27
CA GLY A 81 20.70 2.99 -0.94
C GLY A 81 19.90 1.67 -0.89
N THR A 82 18.60 1.73 -0.61
CA THR A 82 17.71 0.57 -0.44
C THR A 82 17.09 0.09 -1.75
N LEU A 83 17.47 0.69 -2.89
CA LEU A 83 17.03 0.23 -4.20
C LEU A 83 17.86 -0.96 -4.66
N SER A 84 17.18 -2.08 -4.91
CA SER A 84 17.72 -3.27 -5.56
C SER A 84 18.34 -2.93 -6.92
N ARG A 85 19.53 -3.44 -7.23
CA ARG A 85 20.25 -3.17 -8.48
C ARG A 85 20.44 -4.46 -9.28
N GLY A 86 19.45 -4.81 -10.10
CA GLY A 86 19.54 -5.92 -11.05
C GLY A 86 18.87 -7.20 -10.54
N GLU A 87 19.06 -8.28 -11.31
CA GLU A 87 18.25 -9.52 -11.20
C GLU A 87 18.51 -10.36 -9.93
N GLY A 88 19.55 -10.06 -9.14
CA GLY A 88 19.99 -10.89 -8.00
C GLY A 88 19.69 -10.33 -6.61
N ASP A 89 19.28 -9.06 -6.50
CA ASP A 89 19.18 -8.32 -5.24
C ASP A 89 17.76 -8.35 -4.65
N TYR A 90 17.01 -9.44 -4.83
CA TYR A 90 15.67 -9.60 -4.27
C TYR A 90 15.57 -10.80 -3.31
N PRO A 91 15.06 -10.61 -2.09
CA PRO A 91 14.61 -9.34 -1.51
C PRO A 91 15.78 -8.38 -1.24
N SER A 92 15.53 -7.08 -1.32
CA SER A 92 16.57 -6.07 -1.03
C SER A 92 17.06 -6.25 0.40
N GLU A 93 18.27 -6.77 0.56
CA GLU A 93 18.87 -6.86 1.89
C GLU A 93 19.11 -5.46 2.44
N THR A 94 18.94 -5.31 3.76
CA THR A 94 19.26 -4.06 4.45
C THR A 94 20.71 -3.69 4.17
N PRO A 95 21.00 -2.43 3.81
CA PRO A 95 22.35 -2.05 3.42
C PRO A 95 23.33 -2.36 4.55
N SER A 96 24.35 -3.17 4.25
CA SER A 96 25.52 -3.30 5.11
C SER A 96 26.15 -1.92 5.20
N SER A 97 25.94 -1.24 6.34
CA SER A 97 26.47 0.09 6.58
C SER A 97 27.99 0.00 6.75
N SER A 98 28.72 0.08 5.64
CA SER A 98 30.12 0.47 5.70
C SER A 98 30.19 1.87 6.33
N PRO A 99 31.11 2.12 7.28
CA PRO A 99 31.29 3.46 7.85
C PRO A 99 31.82 4.46 6.80
N LYS A 100 32.27 3.99 5.63
CA LYS A 100 32.82 4.82 4.56
C LYS A 100 31.72 5.32 3.62
N THR A 101 31.69 6.63 3.40
CA THR A 101 30.86 7.27 2.39
C THR A 101 31.35 6.89 0.99
N ARG A 102 30.48 7.03 -0.01
CA ARG A 102 30.84 6.83 -1.43
C ARG A 102 32.01 7.74 -1.86
N ALA A 103 32.07 8.97 -1.33
CA ALA A 103 33.13 9.91 -1.64
C ALA A 103 34.48 9.45 -1.07
N GLU A 104 34.49 8.93 0.16
CA GLU A 104 35.70 8.37 0.78
C GLU A 104 36.20 7.13 0.03
N VAL A 105 35.30 6.25 -0.40
CA VAL A 105 35.65 5.09 -1.22
C VAL A 105 36.26 5.50 -2.57
N GLN A 106 35.75 6.56 -3.18
CA GLN A 106 36.32 7.09 -4.43
C GLN A 106 37.70 7.71 -4.22
N ALA A 107 37.89 8.45 -3.13
CA ALA A 107 39.19 9.01 -2.78
C ALA A 107 40.24 7.92 -2.52
N GLU A 108 39.85 6.87 -1.78
CA GLU A 108 40.70 5.70 -1.52
C GLU A 108 41.06 4.97 -2.81
N LEU A 109 40.10 4.77 -3.73
CA LEU A 109 40.35 4.14 -5.02
C LEU A 109 41.31 4.97 -5.88
N VAL A 110 41.19 6.29 -5.88
CA VAL A 110 42.12 7.18 -6.59
C VAL A 110 43.53 7.10 -6.00
N ALA A 111 43.66 7.09 -4.67
CA ALA A 111 44.95 6.94 -3.99
C ALA A 111 45.60 5.58 -4.31
N TYR A 112 44.83 4.51 -4.23
CA TYR A 112 45.27 3.14 -4.57
C TYR A 112 45.77 3.03 -6.02
N ASN A 113 45.06 3.66 -6.97
CA ASN A 113 45.50 3.68 -8.36
C ASN A 113 46.76 4.53 -8.58
N ALA A 114 46.91 5.64 -7.83
CA ALA A 114 48.10 6.49 -7.89
C ALA A 114 49.35 5.80 -7.35
N GLU A 115 49.20 4.83 -6.44
CA GLU A 115 50.26 3.95 -5.95
C GLU A 115 50.71 2.89 -6.97
N GLY A 116 50.15 2.91 -8.18
CA GLY A 116 50.55 2.02 -9.28
C GLY A 116 49.83 0.67 -9.29
N HIS A 117 48.82 0.49 -8.43
CA HIS A 117 47.96 -0.71 -8.41
C HIS A 117 46.78 -0.63 -9.39
N GLY A 118 46.80 0.35 -10.29
CA GLY A 118 45.76 0.52 -11.31
C GLY A 118 45.68 -0.65 -12.30
N PRO A 119 44.55 -0.81 -13.01
CA PRO A 119 44.39 -1.86 -13.99
C PRO A 119 45.47 -1.73 -15.06
N THR A 120 46.22 -2.82 -15.31
CA THR A 120 47.16 -2.90 -16.42
C THR A 120 46.38 -2.69 -17.73
N PRO A 121 46.77 -1.73 -18.59
CA PRO A 121 46.14 -1.60 -19.90
C PRO A 121 46.44 -2.87 -20.71
N ASN A 122 45.39 -3.47 -21.31
CA ASN A 122 45.52 -4.51 -22.34
C ASN A 122 45.95 -3.90 -23.67
#